data_AF-W7J413-F1
#
_entry.id   AF-W7J413-F1
#
_cell.length_a   1.000
_cell.length_b   1.000
_cell.length_c   1.000
_cell.angle_alpha   90.00
_cell.angle_beta   90.00
_cell.angle_gamma   90.00
#
_symmetry.space_group_name_H-M   'P 1'
#
loop_
_entity.id
_entity.type
_entity.pdbx_description
1 polymer ?
#
loop_
_entity_poly.entity_id
_entity_poly.type
_entity_poly.pdbx_seq_one_letter_code
_entity_poly.pdbx_strand_id
1 'polypeptide(L)'
;MAEDLRPDGTDVRIGDVVVSSPGLIGRVEVHPAGGAGMRGAEAASAELLSALARNGFDEQLTVELLDPVEVPELASGATRSTAAGGPGVRFEVPGPGTGLGQVVLAKDEQGVLSWVLPDDITPAEVATRGGDRRSYTIARRVAPVDPGADPSRGLLGALGSKLLKVLVFPLVDPVIGEVGEYFVSRWEQRYRPVRLRRFTPEDHALPQPVDPSGPDWAALAAGPALLFVHGTASSSHAGFGGLPREAVLRLHERYGGRVLAFDHRTLSVDPVVNARELVERVPEGAGLEVDVLAHSRGGLVGRVLCELPGEVGLDPGRLRVRTLVMVATPNAGTALAHPDNLDRWLDRMTNLLQLVPVNAVTDVLDVVLTVVKQLALGVLKGLEGLMSMNPAGDFLTTRLNVPAPHAAVYRAVASDYDPPPGAPLLACARDGLTDLVFGSAPNDLVVPTDGVFAANGASAFPVGEPEVFAAADAVDHSGYWARPRVVTALDRWLTG
;
A
#
# COMPACT_ATOMS: atom_id res chain seq x y z
N MET A 1 18.05 -25.29 20.04
CA MET A 1 19.17 -26.10 19.50
C MET A 1 18.97 -26.13 17.99
N ALA A 2 20.00 -25.82 17.22
CA ALA A 2 19.96 -25.90 15.77
C ALA A 2 19.86 -27.35 15.30
N GLU A 3 19.06 -27.59 14.27
CA GLU A 3 18.99 -28.85 13.53
C GLU A 3 19.40 -28.62 12.08
N ASP A 4 19.99 -29.62 11.44
CA ASP A 4 20.38 -29.54 10.03
C ASP A 4 19.16 -29.67 9.11
N LEU A 5 19.05 -28.78 8.12
CA LEU A 5 18.05 -28.87 7.06
C LEU A 5 18.33 -30.08 6.16
N ARG A 6 17.27 -30.66 5.61
CA ARG A 6 17.34 -31.86 4.77
C ARG A 6 16.98 -31.52 3.32
N PRO A 7 17.97 -31.44 2.41
CA PRO A 7 17.73 -31.00 1.04
C PRO A 7 16.99 -32.05 0.20
N ASP A 8 16.88 -33.29 0.65
CA ASP A 8 16.05 -34.31 0.02
C ASP A 8 14.54 -34.05 0.20
N GLY A 9 14.16 -33.09 1.06
CA GLY A 9 12.77 -32.76 1.39
C GLY A 9 12.20 -33.54 2.57
N THR A 10 13.01 -34.35 3.26
CA THR A 10 12.58 -35.05 4.48
C THR A 10 12.30 -34.05 5.60
N ASP A 11 11.17 -34.20 6.29
CA ASP A 11 10.80 -33.32 7.40
C ASP A 11 11.84 -33.29 8.53
N VAL A 12 12.17 -32.09 8.99
CA VAL A 12 12.96 -31.82 10.20
C VAL A 12 12.02 -31.26 11.26
N ARG A 13 12.00 -31.87 12.45
CA ARG A 13 11.15 -31.44 13.55
C ARG A 13 11.98 -30.78 14.66
N ILE A 14 11.65 -29.54 14.99
CA ILE A 14 12.29 -28.75 16.05
C ILE A 14 11.19 -28.31 17.02
N GLY A 15 11.06 -29.03 18.14
CA GLY A 15 9.94 -28.86 19.06
C GLY A 15 8.60 -29.12 18.36
N ASP A 16 7.74 -28.10 18.32
CA ASP A 16 6.45 -28.14 17.63
C ASP A 16 6.48 -27.54 16.22
N VAL A 17 7.64 -27.22 15.68
CA VAL A 17 7.79 -26.77 14.29
C VAL A 17 8.27 -27.94 13.43
N VAL A 18 7.68 -28.07 12.24
CA VAL A 18 8.13 -29.02 11.21
C VAL A 18 8.55 -28.24 9.98
N VAL A 19 9.71 -28.55 9.43
CA VAL A 19 10.30 -27.87 8.27
C VAL A 19 10.58 -28.88 7.17
N SER A 20 10.08 -28.61 5.96
CA SER A 20 10.38 -29.34 4.74
C SER A 20 11.11 -28.42 3.77
N SER A 21 12.38 -28.71 3.50
CA SER A 21 13.30 -27.82 2.77
C SER A 21 13.97 -28.47 1.55
N PRO A 22 13.20 -29.03 0.59
CA PRO A 22 13.76 -29.66 -0.61
C PRO A 22 14.67 -28.69 -1.40
N GLY A 23 15.90 -29.14 -1.65
CA GLY A 23 16.93 -28.39 -2.36
C GLY A 23 17.55 -27.25 -1.56
N LEU A 24 17.47 -27.28 -0.23
CA LEU A 24 18.11 -26.29 0.64
C LEU A 24 18.89 -27.00 1.77
N ILE A 25 20.16 -26.62 1.94
CA ILE A 25 20.97 -26.99 3.10
C ILE A 25 21.16 -25.77 4.00
N GLY A 26 21.61 -26.00 5.23
CA GLY A 26 21.78 -25.01 6.26
C GLY A 26 21.31 -25.57 7.58
N ARG A 27 21.07 -24.70 8.55
CA ARG A 27 20.53 -25.07 9.86
C ARG A 27 19.25 -24.31 10.14
N VAL A 28 18.44 -24.85 11.03
CA VAL A 28 17.22 -24.19 11.50
C VAL A 28 17.17 -24.14 13.02
N GLU A 29 16.84 -22.97 13.53
CA GLU A 29 16.55 -22.73 14.95
C GLU A 29 15.11 -22.23 15.12
N VAL A 30 14.52 -22.54 16.27
CA VAL A 30 13.20 -22.06 16.68
C VAL A 30 13.34 -21.37 18.02
N HIS A 31 12.91 -20.12 18.07
CA HIS A 31 12.98 -19.27 19.24
C HIS A 31 11.57 -19.01 19.77
N PRO A 32 11.31 -19.24 21.07
CA PRO A 32 10.05 -18.83 21.68
C PRO A 32 9.97 -17.30 21.76
N ALA A 33 8.75 -16.76 21.80
CA ALA A 33 8.53 -15.34 22.02
C ALA A 33 9.28 -14.82 23.26
N GLY A 34 9.95 -13.67 23.13
CA GLY A 34 10.77 -13.05 24.18
C GLY A 34 12.08 -13.75 24.57
N GLY A 35 12.54 -14.78 23.84
CA GLY A 35 13.77 -15.53 24.14
C GLY A 35 15.10 -14.72 24.04
N ALA A 36 16.10 -15.15 24.82
CA ALA A 36 17.46 -14.57 24.78
C ALA A 36 18.14 -14.90 23.43
N GLY A 37 18.61 -13.87 22.71
CA GLY A 37 19.14 -13.96 21.34
C GLY A 37 18.37 -13.10 20.33
N MET A 38 17.10 -12.78 20.63
CA MET A 38 16.22 -12.06 19.69
C MET A 38 16.53 -10.57 19.50
N ARG A 39 17.18 -9.90 20.46
CA ARG A 39 17.48 -8.45 20.35
C ARG A 39 18.47 -8.10 19.23
N GLY A 40 19.26 -9.07 18.75
CA GLY A 40 20.14 -8.89 17.58
C GLY A 40 19.46 -9.25 16.26
N ALA A 41 18.38 -10.04 16.31
CA ALA A 41 17.59 -10.50 15.16
C ALA A 41 16.41 -9.56 14.82
N GLU A 42 16.06 -8.64 15.72
CA GLU A 42 15.10 -7.55 15.49
C GLU A 42 15.65 -6.53 14.49
N ALA A 43 15.55 -6.87 13.21
CA ALA A 43 15.89 -5.98 12.10
C ALA A 43 14.68 -5.23 11.52
N ALA A 44 13.51 -5.33 12.16
CA ALA A 44 12.37 -4.45 11.89
C ALA A 44 12.64 -3.07 12.49
N SER A 45 12.20 -2.01 11.81
CA SER A 45 12.28 -0.66 12.39
C SER A 45 11.46 -0.56 13.68
N ALA A 46 11.86 0.35 14.58
CA ALA A 46 11.13 0.60 15.82
C ALA A 46 9.66 0.98 15.54
N GLU A 47 9.41 1.63 14.40
CA GLU A 47 8.10 2.03 13.91
C GLU A 47 7.24 0.82 13.53
N LEU A 48 7.82 -0.17 12.82
CA LEU A 48 7.10 -1.39 12.47
C LEU A 48 6.75 -2.20 13.72
N LEU A 49 7.69 -2.33 14.66
CA LEU A 49 7.44 -3.00 15.95
C LEU A 49 6.34 -2.30 16.75
N SER A 50 6.38 -0.96 16.80
CA SER A 50 5.33 -0.15 17.44
C SER A 50 3.98 -0.31 16.76
N ALA A 51 3.94 -0.32 15.42
CA ALA A 51 2.71 -0.53 14.66
C ALA A 51 2.13 -1.92 14.88
N LEU A 52 2.95 -2.98 14.89
CA LEU A 52 2.54 -4.34 15.23
C LEU A 52 1.84 -4.38 16.59
N ALA A 53 2.49 -3.84 17.63
CA ALA A 53 1.95 -3.80 18.98
C ALA A 53 0.64 -2.98 19.06
N ARG A 54 0.58 -1.79 18.44
CA ARG A 54 -0.64 -0.96 18.42
C ARG A 54 -1.81 -1.63 17.71
N ASN A 55 -1.52 -2.50 16.74
CA ASN A 55 -2.53 -3.30 16.04
C ASN A 55 -2.75 -4.67 16.72
N GLY A 56 -2.22 -4.92 17.92
CA GLY A 56 -2.47 -6.15 18.66
C GLY A 56 -1.89 -7.40 18.00
N PHE A 57 -0.79 -7.25 17.25
CA PHE A 57 0.03 -8.38 16.84
C PHE A 57 0.98 -8.76 17.96
N ASP A 58 0.94 -10.03 18.35
CA ASP A 58 1.87 -10.63 19.29
C ASP A 58 2.70 -11.70 18.58
N GLU A 59 3.96 -11.85 18.98
CA GLU A 59 4.81 -12.93 18.48
C GLU A 59 4.49 -14.23 19.20
N GLN A 60 4.31 -15.30 18.44
CA GLN A 60 4.17 -16.65 18.97
C GLN A 60 5.52 -17.37 19.03
N LEU A 61 6.27 -17.32 17.92
CA LEU A 61 7.61 -17.88 17.79
C LEU A 61 8.32 -17.26 16.58
N THR A 62 9.64 -17.42 16.54
CA THR A 62 10.45 -17.13 15.35
C THR A 62 11.16 -18.39 14.88
N VAL A 63 11.12 -18.65 13.57
CA VAL A 63 11.96 -19.67 12.92
C VAL A 63 13.09 -18.97 12.19
N GLU A 64 14.33 -19.40 12.43
CA GLU A 64 15.53 -18.82 11.85
C GLU A 64 16.26 -19.88 11.02
N LEU A 65 16.48 -19.59 9.74
CA LEU A 65 17.36 -20.39 8.87
C LEU A 65 18.75 -19.76 8.88
N LEU A 66 19.72 -20.54 9.33
CA LEU A 66 21.12 -20.15 9.47
C LEU A 66 21.93 -20.73 8.32
N ASP A 67 22.78 -19.89 7.74
CA ASP A 67 23.69 -20.24 6.64
C ASP A 67 22.99 -20.99 5.47
N PRO A 68 21.82 -20.53 4.97
CA PRO A 68 21.08 -21.25 3.95
C PRO A 68 21.83 -21.26 2.61
N VAL A 69 21.87 -22.41 1.94
CA VAL A 69 22.47 -22.56 0.61
C VAL A 69 21.56 -23.42 -0.28
N GLU A 70 21.24 -22.91 -1.47
CA GLU A 70 20.46 -23.65 -2.46
C GLU A 70 21.28 -24.77 -3.11
N VAL A 71 20.72 -25.98 -3.09
CA VAL A 71 21.26 -27.21 -3.70
C VAL A 71 20.14 -27.94 -4.45
N PRO A 72 19.54 -27.33 -5.49
CA PRO A 72 18.35 -27.83 -6.17
C PRO A 72 18.48 -29.27 -6.69
N GLU A 73 19.70 -29.70 -7.05
CA GLU A 73 20.04 -31.04 -7.50
C GLU A 73 19.80 -32.14 -6.46
N LEU A 74 19.74 -31.78 -5.17
CA LEU A 74 19.49 -32.71 -4.08
C LEU A 74 18.00 -32.84 -3.72
N ALA A 75 17.12 -32.02 -4.32
CA ALA A 75 15.69 -32.09 -4.07
C ALA A 75 15.12 -33.42 -4.60
N SER A 76 14.44 -34.18 -3.74
CA SER A 76 13.70 -35.38 -4.13
C SER A 76 12.19 -35.11 -4.08
N GLY A 77 11.47 -35.48 -5.14
CA GLY A 77 10.02 -35.26 -5.25
C GLY A 77 9.61 -33.87 -5.78
N ALA A 78 8.30 -33.63 -5.84
CA ALA A 78 7.76 -32.35 -6.30
C ALA A 78 7.85 -31.31 -5.17
N THR A 79 8.63 -30.25 -5.39
CA THR A 79 8.62 -29.06 -4.54
C THR A 79 7.21 -28.45 -4.57
N ARG A 80 6.56 -28.26 -3.42
CA ARG A 80 5.36 -27.39 -3.40
C ARG A 80 5.79 -26.01 -3.89
N SER A 81 5.02 -25.47 -4.83
CA SER A 81 5.24 -24.12 -5.30
C SER A 81 4.77 -23.13 -4.25
N THR A 82 5.49 -22.03 -4.10
CA THR A 82 4.98 -20.81 -3.47
C THR A 82 3.70 -20.33 -4.17
N ALA A 83 2.97 -19.38 -3.57
CA ALA A 83 1.88 -18.68 -4.25
C ALA A 83 2.31 -18.08 -5.61
N ALA A 84 3.61 -17.76 -5.76
CA ALA A 84 4.22 -17.26 -6.99
C ALA A 84 4.71 -18.36 -7.97
N GLY A 85 4.45 -19.65 -7.72
CA GLY A 85 4.78 -20.74 -8.65
C GLY A 85 6.22 -21.27 -8.60
N GLY A 86 7.09 -20.70 -7.74
CA GLY A 86 8.50 -21.10 -7.60
C GLY A 86 8.78 -22.10 -6.46
N PRO A 87 9.98 -22.71 -6.39
CA PRO A 87 10.33 -23.69 -5.37
C PRO A 87 10.22 -23.10 -3.95
N GLY A 88 9.52 -23.82 -3.06
CA GLY A 88 9.25 -23.36 -1.71
C GLY A 88 9.87 -24.19 -0.59
N VAL A 89 10.07 -23.56 0.56
CA VAL A 89 10.33 -24.21 1.85
C VAL A 89 9.05 -24.12 2.67
N ARG A 90 8.57 -25.27 3.16
CA ARG A 90 7.34 -25.36 3.94
C ARG A 90 7.65 -25.40 5.42
N PHE A 91 6.91 -24.61 6.18
CA PHE A 91 6.90 -24.57 7.62
C PHE A 91 5.52 -24.98 8.10
N GLU A 92 5.48 -25.87 9.07
CA GLU A 92 4.27 -26.15 9.82
C GLU A 92 4.51 -25.76 11.27
N VAL A 93 3.62 -24.94 11.82
CA VAL A 93 3.75 -24.34 13.16
C VAL A 93 2.50 -24.65 13.99
N PRO A 94 2.55 -24.52 15.34
CA PRO A 94 1.35 -24.56 16.16
C PRO A 94 0.34 -23.51 15.68
N GLY A 95 -0.94 -23.85 15.68
CA GLY A 95 -1.98 -22.89 15.31
C GLY A 95 -2.08 -21.73 16.29
N PRO A 96 -2.87 -20.68 15.95
CA PRO A 96 -2.99 -19.49 16.77
C PRO A 96 -3.77 -19.69 18.08
N GLY A 97 -4.50 -20.79 18.21
CA GLY A 97 -5.48 -20.97 19.29
C GLY A 97 -6.84 -20.35 18.96
N THR A 98 -7.76 -20.38 19.94
CA THR A 98 -9.14 -19.92 19.74
C THR A 98 -9.23 -18.40 19.75
N GLY A 99 -9.96 -17.83 18.77
CA GLY A 99 -10.21 -16.38 18.69
C GLY A 99 -9.04 -15.56 18.13
N LEU A 100 -7.99 -16.21 17.65
CA LEU A 100 -6.79 -15.56 17.11
C LEU A 100 -6.57 -15.95 15.63
N GLY A 101 -6.15 -14.98 14.82
CA GLY A 101 -5.61 -15.17 13.49
C GLY A 101 -4.09 -15.35 13.55
N GLN A 102 -3.48 -15.86 12.48
CA GLN A 102 -2.04 -16.10 12.39
C GLN A 102 -1.51 -15.73 11.01
N VAL A 103 -0.33 -15.10 10.98
CA VAL A 103 0.39 -14.76 9.75
C VAL A 103 1.89 -14.84 10.01
N VAL A 104 2.70 -14.97 8.97
CA VAL A 104 4.16 -14.91 9.08
C VAL A 104 4.68 -13.62 8.46
N LEU A 105 5.56 -12.92 9.19
CA LEU A 105 6.42 -11.88 8.64
C LEU A 105 7.81 -12.48 8.43
N ALA A 106 8.15 -12.73 7.16
CA ALA A 106 9.45 -13.21 6.75
C ALA A 106 10.42 -12.05 6.49
N LYS A 107 11.69 -12.26 6.79
CA LYS A 107 12.80 -11.38 6.44
C LYS A 107 13.87 -12.21 5.75
N ASP A 108 14.31 -11.76 4.58
CA ASP A 108 15.39 -12.42 3.84
C ASP A 108 16.79 -12.00 4.32
N GLU A 109 17.82 -12.56 3.67
CA GLU A 109 19.22 -12.33 3.99
C GLU A 109 19.69 -10.89 3.70
N GLN A 110 18.95 -10.14 2.85
CA GLN A 110 19.19 -8.72 2.55
C GLN A 110 18.41 -7.76 3.46
N GLY A 111 17.42 -8.28 4.20
CA GLY A 111 16.53 -7.52 5.07
C GLY A 111 15.23 -7.07 4.44
N VAL A 112 14.88 -7.60 3.27
CA VAL A 112 13.57 -7.41 2.65
C VAL A 112 12.52 -8.15 3.46
N LEU A 113 11.40 -7.49 3.73
CA LEU A 113 10.27 -8.07 4.46
C LEU A 113 9.19 -8.59 3.53
N SER A 114 8.62 -9.75 3.86
CA SER A 114 7.48 -10.34 3.16
C SER A 114 6.42 -10.89 4.11
N TRP A 115 5.15 -10.64 3.80
CA TRP A 115 4.01 -11.24 4.49
C TRP A 115 3.65 -12.56 3.84
N VAL A 116 3.60 -13.63 4.63
CA VAL A 116 3.29 -14.98 4.18
C VAL A 116 1.97 -15.41 4.80
N LEU A 117 0.97 -15.57 3.95
CA LEU A 117 -0.38 -15.99 4.32
C LEU A 117 -0.44 -17.52 4.54
N PRO A 118 -1.39 -18.04 5.34
CA PRO A 118 -1.50 -19.47 5.59
C PRO A 118 -1.86 -20.28 4.32
N ASP A 119 -1.17 -21.39 4.08
CA ASP A 119 -1.41 -22.30 2.93
C ASP A 119 -2.77 -23.02 3.02
N ASP A 120 -3.30 -23.15 4.24
CA ASP A 120 -4.50 -23.93 4.58
C ASP A 120 -5.78 -23.10 4.68
N ILE A 121 -5.70 -21.78 4.46
CA ILE A 121 -6.86 -20.90 4.40
C ILE A 121 -7.09 -20.50 2.95
N THR A 122 -8.15 -21.04 2.35
CA THR A 122 -8.56 -20.60 1.00
C THR A 122 -9.37 -19.30 1.11
N PRO A 123 -9.32 -18.40 0.09
CA PRO A 123 -10.04 -17.12 0.10
C PRO A 123 -11.58 -17.17 0.21
N ALA A 124 -12.16 -18.36 0.41
CA ALA A 124 -13.60 -18.58 0.47
C ALA A 124 -14.07 -19.20 1.80
N GLU A 125 -13.16 -19.61 2.69
CA GLU A 125 -13.50 -20.26 3.95
C GLU A 125 -13.14 -19.39 5.14
N VAL A 126 -14.17 -18.81 5.77
CA VAL A 126 -14.01 -18.11 7.06
C VAL A 126 -13.49 -19.12 8.08
N ALA A 127 -12.23 -19.00 8.46
CA ALA A 127 -11.63 -19.83 9.50
C ALA A 127 -12.29 -19.50 10.85
N THR A 128 -13.33 -20.26 11.21
CA THR A 128 -14.04 -20.11 12.49
C THR A 128 -13.33 -20.81 13.65
N ARG A 129 -12.27 -21.58 13.37
CA ARG A 129 -11.46 -22.31 14.36
C ARG A 129 -9.98 -22.28 13.96
N GLY A 130 -9.12 -21.85 14.88
CA GLY A 130 -7.68 -22.10 14.78
C GLY A 130 -7.49 -23.61 14.76
N GLY A 131 -7.06 -24.18 13.62
CA GLY A 131 -6.61 -25.57 13.61
C GLY A 131 -5.44 -25.74 14.58
N ASP A 132 -5.17 -26.96 15.06
CA ASP A 132 -4.07 -27.21 15.98
C ASP A 132 -2.70 -26.84 15.37
N ARG A 133 -2.64 -26.77 14.03
CA ARG A 133 -1.45 -26.43 13.25
C ARG A 133 -1.79 -25.58 12.04
N ARG A 134 -0.81 -24.82 11.56
CA ARG A 134 -0.86 -23.98 10.35
C ARG A 134 0.36 -24.25 9.48
N SER A 135 0.17 -24.12 8.17
CA SER A 135 1.24 -24.30 7.18
C SER A 135 1.53 -23.00 6.45
N TYR A 136 2.80 -22.74 6.19
CA TYR A 136 3.29 -21.58 5.44
C TYR A 136 4.36 -22.04 4.46
N THR A 137 4.29 -21.57 3.22
CA THR A 137 5.31 -21.83 2.21
C THR A 137 5.98 -20.53 1.79
N ILE A 138 7.31 -20.44 1.98
CA ILE A 138 8.13 -19.29 1.54
C ILE A 138 8.98 -19.66 0.34
N ALA A 139 9.51 -18.66 -0.37
CA ALA A 139 10.50 -18.90 -1.42
C ALA A 139 11.77 -19.54 -0.85
N ARG A 140 12.26 -20.58 -1.54
CA ARG A 140 13.54 -21.23 -1.22
C ARG A 140 14.75 -20.33 -1.46
N ARG A 141 14.59 -19.33 -2.33
CA ARG A 141 15.67 -18.48 -2.82
C ARG A 141 16.50 -17.88 -1.67
N VAL A 142 17.82 -17.96 -1.80
CA VAL A 142 18.77 -17.29 -0.90
C VAL A 142 19.25 -16.00 -1.56
N ALA A 143 19.01 -14.86 -0.91
CA ALA A 143 19.42 -13.58 -1.45
C ALA A 143 20.94 -13.41 -1.31
N PRO A 144 21.67 -12.93 -2.35
CA PRO A 144 23.11 -12.71 -2.24
C PRO A 144 23.40 -11.60 -1.23
N VAL A 145 24.29 -11.85 -0.26
CA VAL A 145 24.70 -10.85 0.73
C VAL A 145 25.83 -9.99 0.14
N ASP A 146 25.70 -8.67 0.24
CA ASP A 146 26.73 -7.74 -0.23
C ASP A 146 27.94 -7.77 0.74
N PRO A 147 29.16 -8.14 0.29
CA PRO A 147 30.33 -8.27 1.16
C PRO A 147 30.79 -6.94 1.81
N GLY A 148 30.20 -5.80 1.44
CA GLY A 148 30.51 -4.47 1.99
C GLY A 148 29.61 -3.97 3.15
N ALA A 149 28.64 -4.76 3.63
CA ALA A 149 27.74 -4.35 4.70
C ALA A 149 28.44 -4.26 6.08
N ASP A 150 28.02 -3.30 6.92
CA ASP A 150 28.63 -2.94 8.21
C ASP A 150 28.81 -4.17 9.15
N PRO A 151 30.04 -4.46 9.63
CA PRO A 151 30.34 -5.57 10.54
C PRO A 151 29.66 -5.47 11.92
N SER A 152 29.00 -4.36 12.23
CA SER A 152 28.13 -4.23 13.41
C SER A 152 26.90 -5.15 13.38
N ARG A 153 26.58 -5.77 12.23
CA ARG A 153 25.48 -6.75 12.05
C ARG A 153 25.75 -8.19 12.53
N GLY A 154 26.78 -8.37 13.38
CA GLY A 154 26.84 -9.46 14.37
C GLY A 154 27.31 -10.84 13.89
N LEU A 155 28.56 -11.18 14.21
CA LEU A 155 29.11 -12.46 14.75
C LEU A 155 28.51 -13.86 14.43
N LEU A 156 27.62 -14.03 13.45
CA LEU A 156 27.08 -15.31 12.99
C LEU A 156 26.99 -15.33 11.45
N GLY A 157 27.84 -16.16 10.82
CA GLY A 157 27.69 -16.61 9.43
C GLY A 157 28.16 -15.63 8.34
N ALA A 158 28.99 -16.12 7.41
CA ALA A 158 29.40 -15.38 6.20
C ALA A 158 28.28 -15.32 5.12
N LEU A 159 27.14 -15.95 5.40
CA LEU A 159 25.93 -16.04 4.60
C LEU A 159 24.79 -15.65 5.55
N GLY A 160 24.06 -14.57 5.26
CA GLY A 160 23.06 -14.00 6.18
C GLY A 160 21.96 -14.98 6.59
N SER A 161 21.22 -14.66 7.64
CA SER A 161 20.10 -15.48 8.15
C SER A 161 18.77 -15.12 7.48
N LYS A 162 17.88 -16.11 7.27
CA LYS A 162 16.46 -15.88 6.93
C LYS A 162 15.60 -16.04 8.18
N LEU A 163 14.73 -15.07 8.48
CA LEU A 163 13.88 -15.08 9.67
C LEU A 163 12.41 -15.19 9.29
N LEU A 164 11.64 -15.97 10.04
CA LEU A 164 10.20 -16.10 9.92
C LEU A 164 9.57 -15.84 11.29
N LYS A 165 9.03 -14.64 11.50
CA LYS A 165 8.30 -14.31 12.72
C LYS A 165 6.84 -14.73 12.57
N VAL A 166 6.40 -15.71 13.36
CA VAL A 166 5.01 -16.13 13.44
C VAL A 166 4.27 -15.18 14.37
N LEU A 167 3.32 -14.43 13.81
CA LEU A 167 2.54 -13.42 14.49
C LEU A 167 1.10 -13.88 14.63
N VAL A 168 0.52 -13.64 15.81
CA VAL A 168 -0.90 -13.85 16.08
C VAL A 168 -1.59 -12.51 16.35
N PHE A 169 -2.88 -12.44 16.06
CA PHE A 169 -3.67 -11.23 16.29
C PHE A 169 -5.12 -11.59 16.67
N PRO A 170 -5.82 -10.74 17.44
CA PRO A 170 -7.20 -11.01 17.83
C PRO A 170 -8.17 -10.91 16.64
N LEU A 171 -9.04 -11.92 16.51
CA LEU A 171 -10.15 -11.91 15.53
C LEU A 171 -11.36 -11.12 16.02
N VAL A 172 -11.43 -10.89 17.33
CA VAL A 172 -12.49 -10.18 18.01
C VAL A 172 -11.88 -8.97 18.69
N ASP A 173 -12.40 -7.78 18.36
CA ASP A 173 -11.98 -6.57 19.04
C ASP A 173 -12.76 -6.48 20.37
N PRO A 174 -12.08 -6.39 21.53
CA PRO A 174 -12.74 -6.40 22.83
C PRO A 174 -13.64 -5.18 23.09
N VAL A 175 -13.49 -4.10 22.30
CA VAL A 175 -14.28 -2.87 22.39
C VAL A 175 -15.42 -2.87 21.38
N ILE A 176 -15.26 -3.53 20.23
CA ILE A 176 -16.17 -3.38 19.06
C ILE A 176 -16.94 -4.68 18.73
N GLY A 177 -16.55 -5.84 19.27
CA GLY A 177 -17.20 -7.15 19.04
C GLY A 177 -16.53 -7.99 17.94
N GLU A 178 -17.24 -8.99 17.40
CA GLU A 178 -16.74 -9.81 16.29
C GLU A 178 -16.40 -8.92 15.08
N VAL A 179 -15.13 -8.90 14.68
CA VAL A 179 -14.67 -8.11 13.52
C VAL A 179 -15.09 -8.78 12.21
N GLY A 180 -15.36 -10.09 12.27
CA GLY A 180 -15.77 -10.91 11.12
C GLY A 180 -14.81 -10.72 9.95
N GLU A 181 -15.37 -10.43 8.79
CA GLU A 181 -14.68 -10.24 7.51
C GLU A 181 -14.25 -8.78 7.23
N TYR A 182 -14.52 -7.81 8.12
CA TYR A 182 -14.51 -6.37 7.78
C TYR A 182 -13.48 -5.55 8.58
N PHE A 183 -12.28 -6.07 8.80
CA PHE A 183 -11.20 -5.35 9.49
C PHE A 183 -10.96 -3.96 8.90
N VAL A 184 -10.86 -3.89 7.57
CA VAL A 184 -10.58 -2.64 6.85
C VAL A 184 -11.71 -1.63 7.00
N SER A 185 -12.96 -2.02 6.73
CA SER A 185 -14.09 -1.09 6.84
C SER A 185 -14.26 -0.54 8.26
N ARG A 186 -14.07 -1.39 9.28
CA ARG A 186 -14.15 -0.99 10.69
C ARG A 186 -13.04 -0.04 11.08
N TRP A 187 -11.82 -0.34 10.66
CA TRP A 187 -10.67 0.53 10.90
C TRP A 187 -10.86 1.89 10.22
N GLU A 188 -11.29 1.92 8.96
CA GLU A 188 -11.56 3.18 8.25
C GLU A 188 -12.67 3.99 8.91
N GLN A 189 -13.77 3.35 9.37
CA GLN A 189 -14.83 4.05 10.11
C GLN A 189 -14.31 4.72 11.39
N ARG A 190 -13.34 4.12 12.06
CA ARG A 190 -12.79 4.62 13.33
C ARG A 190 -11.71 5.69 13.13
N TYR A 191 -10.81 5.49 12.16
CA TYR A 191 -9.58 6.27 12.04
C TYR A 191 -9.51 7.12 10.76
N ARG A 192 -10.46 6.97 9.83
CA ARG A 192 -10.55 7.72 8.57
C ARG A 192 -11.92 8.38 8.41
N PRO A 193 -12.22 9.41 9.23
CA PRO A 193 -13.49 10.12 9.13
C PRO A 193 -13.62 10.75 7.74
N VAL A 194 -14.76 10.53 7.09
CA VAL A 194 -15.07 11.16 5.79
C VAL A 194 -15.48 12.60 6.02
N ARG A 195 -14.66 13.55 5.57
CA ARG A 195 -14.89 14.98 5.81
C ARG A 195 -14.35 15.85 4.68
N LEU A 196 -14.96 17.02 4.56
CA LEU A 196 -14.43 18.12 3.76
C LEU A 196 -13.87 19.15 4.74
N ARG A 197 -12.59 19.48 4.62
CA ARG A 197 -11.91 20.45 5.49
C ARG A 197 -11.36 21.61 4.68
N ARG A 198 -11.23 22.77 5.32
CA ARG A 198 -10.36 23.82 4.82
C ARG A 198 -8.92 23.28 4.81
N PHE A 199 -8.15 23.74 3.83
CA PHE A 199 -6.78 23.31 3.65
C PHE A 199 -5.90 24.54 3.43
N THR A 200 -5.30 25.02 4.52
CA THR A 200 -4.60 26.32 4.54
C THR A 200 -3.09 26.13 4.73
N PRO A 201 -2.27 27.15 4.45
CA PRO A 201 -0.83 27.09 4.72
C PRO A 201 -0.49 26.77 6.18
N GLU A 202 -1.38 27.09 7.12
CA GLU A 202 -1.23 26.87 8.57
C GLU A 202 -1.52 25.42 8.98
N ASP A 203 -2.43 24.73 8.28
CA ASP A 203 -2.95 23.44 8.74
C ASP A 203 -2.85 22.29 7.74
N HIS A 204 -2.35 22.54 6.52
CA HIS A 204 -2.25 21.52 5.46
C HIS A 204 -1.46 20.28 5.86
N ALA A 205 -0.43 20.43 6.69
CA ALA A 205 0.40 19.32 7.18
C ALA A 205 -0.06 18.76 8.54
N LEU A 206 -1.18 19.26 9.09
CA LEU A 206 -1.69 18.85 10.39
C LEU A 206 -2.86 17.85 10.25
N PRO A 207 -2.92 16.81 11.10
CA PRO A 207 -3.99 15.81 11.06
C PRO A 207 -5.37 16.39 11.41
N GLN A 208 -5.41 17.44 12.21
CA GLN A 208 -6.63 18.18 12.54
C GLN A 208 -6.57 19.59 11.95
N PRO A 209 -7.69 20.09 11.40
CA PRO A 209 -7.75 21.49 10.95
C PRO A 209 -7.64 22.43 12.15
N VAL A 210 -7.06 23.62 11.92
CA VAL A 210 -6.96 24.66 12.96
C VAL A 210 -8.34 25.23 13.29
N ASP A 211 -9.18 25.39 12.26
CA ASP A 211 -10.58 25.78 12.40
C ASP A 211 -11.46 24.55 12.15
N PRO A 212 -12.12 24.00 13.18
CA PRO A 212 -13.01 22.87 13.03
C PRO A 212 -14.37 23.26 12.41
N SER A 213 -14.63 24.55 12.17
CA SER A 213 -15.83 24.97 11.47
C SER A 213 -15.86 24.38 10.06
N GLY A 214 -17.04 23.96 9.63
CA GLY A 214 -17.24 23.42 8.29
C GLY A 214 -16.94 24.47 7.20
N PRO A 215 -16.86 24.03 5.93
CA PRO A 215 -16.70 24.93 4.80
C PRO A 215 -17.77 26.03 4.78
N ASP A 216 -17.35 27.29 4.61
CA ASP A 216 -18.25 28.40 4.29
C ASP A 216 -18.58 28.35 2.79
N TRP A 217 -19.74 27.76 2.49
CA TRP A 217 -20.19 27.56 1.11
C TRP A 217 -20.42 28.86 0.35
N ALA A 218 -20.83 29.94 1.03
CA ALA A 218 -21.03 31.22 0.37
C ALA A 218 -19.69 31.83 -0.05
N ALA A 219 -18.66 31.74 0.82
CA ALA A 219 -17.31 32.15 0.48
C ALA A 219 -16.69 31.28 -0.62
N LEU A 220 -16.93 29.96 -0.59
CA LEU A 220 -16.43 29.02 -1.59
C LEU A 220 -17.08 29.21 -2.96
N ALA A 221 -18.37 29.58 -3.01
CA ALA A 221 -19.09 29.83 -4.25
C ALA A 221 -18.80 31.21 -4.88
N ALA A 222 -18.06 32.09 -4.20
CA ALA A 222 -17.74 33.43 -4.69
C ALA A 222 -16.74 33.46 -5.86
N GLY A 223 -16.17 32.31 -6.21
CA GLY A 223 -15.26 32.13 -7.33
C GLY A 223 -14.76 30.69 -7.37
N PRO A 224 -13.80 30.37 -8.26
CA PRO A 224 -13.29 29.02 -8.35
C PRO A 224 -12.56 28.62 -7.06
N ALA A 225 -12.72 27.36 -6.69
CA ALA A 225 -12.10 26.75 -5.53
C ALA A 225 -11.11 25.65 -5.95
N LEU A 226 -10.17 25.33 -5.07
CA LEU A 226 -9.24 24.21 -5.25
C LEU A 226 -9.60 23.08 -4.29
N LEU A 227 -9.73 21.87 -4.81
CA LEU A 227 -10.02 20.67 -4.05
C LEU A 227 -8.86 19.67 -4.12
N PHE A 228 -8.30 19.33 -2.97
CA PHE A 228 -7.31 18.28 -2.81
C PHE A 228 -7.98 16.92 -2.55
N VAL A 229 -7.58 15.88 -3.28
CA VAL A 229 -8.11 14.50 -3.12
C VAL A 229 -6.97 13.50 -3.02
N HIS A 230 -6.80 12.90 -1.85
CA HIS A 230 -5.67 12.01 -1.55
C HIS A 230 -5.84 10.59 -2.11
N GLY A 231 -4.75 9.82 -2.09
CA GLY A 231 -4.69 8.44 -2.56
C GLY A 231 -5.00 7.37 -1.50
N THR A 232 -4.73 6.12 -1.88
CA THR A 232 -4.94 4.92 -1.06
C THR A 232 -4.18 4.97 0.27
N ALA A 233 -4.80 4.44 1.34
CA ALA A 233 -4.20 4.33 2.67
C ALA A 233 -3.73 5.66 3.29
N SER A 234 -4.22 6.79 2.78
CA SER A 234 -3.74 8.12 3.12
C SER A 234 -4.82 8.98 3.80
N SER A 235 -4.48 10.24 3.99
CA SER A 235 -5.36 11.35 4.37
C SER A 235 -4.83 12.63 3.72
N SER A 236 -5.59 13.71 3.73
CA SER A 236 -5.22 14.96 3.05
C SER A 236 -3.86 15.50 3.51
N HIS A 237 -3.62 15.52 4.82
CA HIS A 237 -2.39 16.05 5.38
C HIS A 237 -1.17 15.15 5.13
N ALA A 238 -1.36 13.83 5.17
CA ALA A 238 -0.29 12.88 4.86
C ALA A 238 0.02 12.86 3.35
N GLY A 239 -1.01 12.86 2.51
CA GLY A 239 -0.88 12.77 1.06
C GLY A 239 -0.30 14.03 0.41
N PHE A 240 -0.55 15.21 0.99
CA PHE A 240 -0.11 16.50 0.44
C PHE A 240 0.88 17.25 1.35
N GLY A 241 1.24 16.71 2.51
CA GLY A 241 2.17 17.36 3.45
C GLY A 241 3.60 17.55 2.92
N GLY A 242 3.96 16.85 1.84
CA GLY A 242 5.21 17.04 1.12
C GLY A 242 5.24 18.29 0.21
N LEU A 243 4.10 18.98 0.02
CA LEU A 243 4.08 20.24 -0.72
C LEU A 243 4.82 21.32 0.09
N PRO A 244 5.75 22.08 -0.52
CA PRO A 244 6.37 23.21 0.15
C PRO A 244 5.31 24.21 0.60
N ARG A 245 5.41 24.70 1.83
CA ARG A 245 4.46 25.69 2.39
C ARG A 245 4.26 26.90 1.46
N GLU A 246 5.31 27.38 0.81
CA GLU A 246 5.24 28.49 -0.15
C GLU A 246 4.40 28.16 -1.39
N ALA A 247 4.38 26.91 -1.85
CA ALA A 247 3.50 26.48 -2.93
C ALA A 247 2.03 26.47 -2.47
N VAL A 248 1.77 25.97 -1.25
CA VAL A 248 0.42 25.99 -0.65
C VAL A 248 -0.06 27.42 -0.46
N LEU A 249 0.79 28.34 0.01
CA LEU A 249 0.47 29.76 0.14
C LEU A 249 0.07 30.39 -1.19
N ARG A 250 0.86 30.17 -2.26
CA ARG A 250 0.53 30.71 -3.59
C ARG A 250 -0.80 30.17 -4.12
N LEU A 251 -1.07 28.88 -3.94
CA LEU A 251 -2.37 28.31 -4.31
C LEU A 251 -3.49 28.94 -3.45
N HIS A 252 -3.29 29.07 -2.15
CA HIS A 252 -4.27 29.68 -1.25
C HIS A 252 -4.61 31.12 -1.66
N GLU A 253 -3.60 31.95 -1.95
CA GLU A 253 -3.80 33.33 -2.41
C GLU A 253 -4.50 33.39 -3.76
N ARG A 254 -4.10 32.54 -4.71
CA ARG A 254 -4.67 32.49 -6.06
C ARG A 254 -6.15 32.14 -6.07
N TYR A 255 -6.55 31.19 -5.24
CA TYR A 255 -7.95 30.80 -5.07
C TYR A 255 -8.67 31.68 -4.02
N GLY A 256 -8.08 32.81 -3.58
CA GLY A 256 -8.70 33.73 -2.61
C GLY A 256 -9.12 33.04 -1.31
N GLY A 257 -8.35 32.06 -0.86
CA GLY A 257 -8.59 31.25 0.33
C GLY A 257 -9.60 30.10 0.16
N ARG A 258 -10.17 29.91 -1.04
CA ARG A 258 -11.15 28.85 -1.36
C ARG A 258 -10.46 27.52 -1.64
N VAL A 259 -9.76 26.98 -0.65
CA VAL A 259 -8.99 25.74 -0.76
C VAL A 259 -9.50 24.71 0.24
N LEU A 260 -9.85 23.54 -0.29
CA LEU A 260 -10.48 22.44 0.42
C LEU A 260 -9.67 21.15 0.23
N ALA A 261 -9.81 20.22 1.17
CA ALA A 261 -9.37 18.85 1.00
C ALA A 261 -10.46 17.88 1.43
N PHE A 262 -10.58 16.78 0.67
CA PHE A 262 -11.53 15.71 0.93
C PHE A 262 -10.82 14.50 1.52
N ASP A 263 -11.05 14.25 2.80
CA ASP A 263 -10.67 13.00 3.45
C ASP A 263 -11.76 11.96 3.19
N HIS A 264 -11.38 10.80 2.64
CA HIS A 264 -12.32 9.74 2.30
C HIS A 264 -11.75 8.34 2.54
N ARG A 265 -12.65 7.36 2.58
CA ARG A 265 -12.31 5.93 2.64
C ARG A 265 -11.71 5.51 1.31
N THR A 266 -10.63 4.75 1.34
CA THR A 266 -9.86 4.42 0.13
C THR A 266 -9.71 2.93 -0.10
N LEU A 267 -9.85 2.12 0.96
CA LEU A 267 -9.74 0.68 0.85
C LEU A 267 -11.11 0.00 0.73
N SER A 268 -12.07 0.36 1.58
CA SER A 268 -13.33 -0.39 1.69
C SER A 268 -14.47 0.03 0.78
N VAL A 269 -14.33 1.13 0.05
CA VAL A 269 -15.39 1.64 -0.82
C VAL A 269 -14.79 2.10 -2.13
N ASP A 270 -15.52 1.91 -3.23
CA ASP A 270 -15.07 2.30 -4.56
C ASP A 270 -15.10 3.85 -4.75
N PRO A 271 -14.46 4.37 -5.83
CA PRO A 271 -14.46 5.80 -6.11
C PRO A 271 -15.83 6.41 -6.40
N VAL A 272 -16.84 5.63 -6.81
CA VAL A 272 -18.22 6.12 -7.03
C VAL A 272 -18.87 6.48 -5.71
N VAL A 273 -18.71 5.63 -4.70
CA VAL A 273 -19.18 5.93 -3.35
C VAL A 273 -18.47 7.17 -2.80
N ASN A 274 -17.15 7.28 -2.96
CA ASN A 274 -16.40 8.46 -2.51
C ASN A 274 -16.89 9.76 -3.17
N ALA A 275 -17.05 9.75 -4.49
CA ALA A 275 -17.51 10.92 -5.24
C ALA A 275 -18.95 11.29 -4.83
N ARG A 276 -19.85 10.32 -4.65
CA ARG A 276 -21.20 10.56 -4.14
C ARG A 276 -21.19 11.20 -2.76
N GLU A 277 -20.39 10.68 -1.84
CA GLU A 277 -20.27 11.25 -0.49
C GLU A 277 -19.74 12.68 -0.48
N LEU A 278 -18.85 13.03 -1.43
CA LEU A 278 -18.40 14.40 -1.63
C LEU A 278 -19.54 15.28 -2.14
N VAL A 279 -20.25 14.84 -3.18
CA VAL A 279 -21.39 15.58 -3.76
C VAL A 279 -22.46 15.84 -2.71
N GLU A 280 -22.84 14.84 -1.92
CA GLU A 280 -23.84 14.94 -0.86
C GLU A 280 -23.49 15.98 0.22
N ARG A 281 -22.19 16.25 0.44
CA ARG A 281 -21.72 17.26 1.40
C ARG A 281 -21.82 18.70 0.88
N VAL A 282 -21.83 18.90 -0.43
CA VAL A 282 -21.99 20.23 -1.05
C VAL A 282 -23.48 20.60 -1.03
N PRO A 283 -23.91 21.78 -0.56
CA PRO A 283 -25.32 22.16 -0.60
C PRO A 283 -25.89 22.14 -2.02
N GLU A 284 -27.15 21.75 -2.18
CA GLU A 284 -27.84 21.87 -3.46
C GLU A 284 -27.83 23.34 -3.93
N GLY A 285 -27.56 23.54 -5.23
CA GLY A 285 -27.49 24.89 -5.81
C GLY A 285 -26.29 25.73 -5.35
N ALA A 286 -25.28 25.15 -4.69
CA ALA A 286 -24.09 25.89 -4.26
C ALA A 286 -23.29 26.51 -5.41
N GLY A 287 -23.46 26.03 -6.65
CA GLY A 287 -22.78 26.57 -7.83
C GLY A 287 -21.24 26.48 -7.74
N LEU A 288 -20.72 25.48 -7.04
CA LEU A 288 -19.30 25.42 -6.74
C LEU A 288 -18.49 25.04 -7.99
N GLU A 289 -17.63 25.95 -8.46
CA GLU A 289 -16.64 25.62 -9.49
C GLU A 289 -15.33 25.18 -8.84
N VAL A 290 -14.85 23.98 -9.17
CA VAL A 290 -13.63 23.42 -8.58
C VAL A 290 -12.58 23.07 -9.62
N ASP A 291 -11.32 23.38 -9.33
CA ASP A 291 -10.20 22.62 -9.85
C ASP A 291 -9.81 21.56 -8.83
N VAL A 292 -9.48 20.36 -9.32
CA VAL A 292 -9.16 19.21 -8.47
C VAL A 292 -7.70 18.87 -8.64
N LEU A 293 -6.95 18.83 -7.53
CA LEU A 293 -5.61 18.27 -7.47
C LEU A 293 -5.66 16.93 -6.73
N ALA A 294 -5.43 15.86 -7.47
CA ALA A 294 -5.60 14.51 -6.97
C ALA A 294 -4.31 13.70 -7.03
N HIS A 295 -4.10 12.86 -6.02
CA HIS A 295 -2.97 11.93 -5.94
C HIS A 295 -3.43 10.49 -6.07
N SER A 296 -2.70 9.68 -6.84
CA SER A 296 -2.90 8.23 -6.91
C SER A 296 -4.38 7.90 -7.18
N ARG A 297 -4.98 6.97 -6.43
CA ARG A 297 -6.40 6.60 -6.49
C ARG A 297 -7.37 7.79 -6.42
N GLY A 298 -7.00 8.90 -5.74
CA GLY A 298 -7.83 10.10 -5.66
C GLY A 298 -8.20 10.66 -7.03
N GLY A 299 -7.33 10.48 -8.04
CA GLY A 299 -7.64 10.89 -9.41
C GLY A 299 -8.79 10.10 -10.03
N LEU A 300 -9.01 8.84 -9.62
CA LEU A 300 -10.17 8.07 -10.04
C LEU A 300 -11.47 8.64 -9.45
N VAL A 301 -11.43 9.17 -8.21
CA VAL A 301 -12.57 9.90 -7.63
C VAL A 301 -12.86 11.17 -8.43
N GLY A 302 -11.81 11.92 -8.80
CA GLY A 302 -11.92 13.08 -9.69
C GLY A 302 -12.53 12.75 -11.05
N ARG A 303 -12.10 11.64 -11.66
CA ARG A 303 -12.67 11.17 -12.93
C ARG A 303 -14.13 10.78 -12.81
N VAL A 304 -14.55 10.12 -11.73
CA VAL A 304 -15.97 9.83 -11.49
C VAL A 304 -16.80 11.11 -11.47
N LEU A 305 -16.34 12.19 -10.83
CA LEU A 305 -17.05 13.48 -10.82
C LEU A 305 -17.21 14.05 -12.24
N CYS A 306 -16.21 13.86 -13.10
CA CYS A 306 -16.21 14.37 -14.47
C CYS A 306 -17.03 13.50 -15.43
N GLU A 307 -16.83 12.18 -15.38
CA GLU A 307 -17.24 11.22 -16.41
C GLU A 307 -18.53 10.48 -16.02
N LEU A 308 -18.85 10.36 -14.72
CA LEU A 308 -20.01 9.62 -14.21
C LEU A 308 -20.95 10.50 -13.34
N PRO A 309 -21.25 11.76 -13.70
CA PRO A 309 -22.04 12.67 -12.84
C PRO A 309 -23.43 12.13 -12.49
N GLY A 310 -24.06 11.39 -13.42
CA GLY A 310 -25.38 10.78 -13.18
C GLY A 310 -25.38 9.68 -12.10
N GLU A 311 -24.29 8.92 -11.96
CA GLU A 311 -24.21 7.85 -10.98
C GLU A 311 -24.00 8.36 -9.55
N VAL A 312 -23.47 9.57 -9.42
CA VAL A 312 -23.18 10.23 -8.14
C VAL A 312 -24.18 11.33 -7.79
N GLY A 313 -25.21 11.54 -8.63
CA GLY A 313 -26.22 12.58 -8.42
C GLY A 313 -25.65 14.00 -8.52
N LEU A 314 -24.60 14.19 -9.33
CA LEU A 314 -23.97 15.49 -9.52
C LEU A 314 -24.74 16.32 -10.56
N ASP A 315 -25.38 17.37 -10.06
CA ASP A 315 -25.98 18.44 -10.87
C ASP A 315 -24.96 19.58 -11.12
N PRO A 316 -24.83 20.11 -12.35
CA PRO A 316 -23.91 21.22 -12.64
C PRO A 316 -24.18 22.51 -11.86
N GLY A 317 -25.41 22.75 -11.41
CA GLY A 317 -25.76 23.86 -10.52
C GLY A 317 -25.34 23.63 -9.07
N ARG A 318 -24.96 22.40 -8.70
CA ARG A 318 -24.41 22.06 -7.38
C ARG A 318 -22.88 22.19 -7.37
N LEU A 319 -22.21 21.47 -8.26
CA LEU A 319 -20.75 21.48 -8.39
C LEU A 319 -20.34 21.20 -9.84
N ARG A 320 -19.26 21.86 -10.28
CA ARG A 320 -18.67 21.67 -11.60
C ARG A 320 -17.15 21.58 -11.49
N VAL A 321 -16.57 20.53 -12.06
CA VAL A 321 -15.11 20.40 -12.21
C VAL A 321 -14.64 21.14 -13.47
N ARG A 322 -13.71 22.08 -13.33
CA ARG A 322 -13.10 22.80 -14.47
C ARG A 322 -11.80 22.13 -14.92
N THR A 323 -10.91 21.84 -13.98
CA THR A 323 -9.62 21.19 -14.22
C THR A 323 -9.45 20.01 -13.28
N LEU A 324 -8.94 18.89 -13.78
CA LEU A 324 -8.52 17.74 -12.99
C LEU A 324 -7.03 17.48 -13.22
N VAL A 325 -6.22 17.72 -12.19
CA VAL A 325 -4.79 17.41 -12.16
C VAL A 325 -4.60 16.07 -11.45
N MET A 326 -4.08 15.09 -12.18
CA MET A 326 -3.84 13.73 -11.71
C MET A 326 -2.34 13.49 -11.54
N VAL A 327 -1.89 13.29 -10.31
CA VAL A 327 -0.50 12.97 -10.00
C VAL A 327 -0.42 11.49 -9.64
N ALA A 328 0.30 10.71 -10.44
CA ALA A 328 0.46 9.26 -10.28
C ALA A 328 -0.86 8.47 -10.22
N THR A 329 -1.91 8.94 -10.87
CA THR A 329 -3.22 8.25 -10.86
C THR A 329 -3.18 6.99 -11.72
N PRO A 330 -3.59 5.82 -11.20
CA PRO A 330 -3.64 4.57 -11.96
C PRO A 330 -4.86 4.55 -12.91
N ASN A 331 -4.86 5.42 -13.92
CA ASN A 331 -5.96 5.56 -14.88
C ASN A 331 -6.18 4.31 -15.74
N ALA A 332 -5.10 3.61 -16.10
CA ALA A 332 -5.14 2.28 -16.71
C ALA A 332 -5.02 1.15 -15.68
N GLY A 333 -5.02 1.46 -14.38
CA GLY A 333 -4.86 0.53 -13.29
C GLY A 333 -3.41 0.23 -12.90
N THR A 334 -3.26 -0.57 -11.85
CA THR A 334 -1.98 -1.14 -11.38
C THR A 334 -2.14 -2.62 -11.10
N ALA A 335 -1.18 -3.43 -11.55
CA ALA A 335 -1.16 -4.87 -11.29
C ALA A 335 -1.14 -5.19 -9.79
N LEU A 336 -0.65 -4.28 -8.93
CA LEU A 336 -0.65 -4.46 -7.48
C LEU A 336 -2.06 -4.54 -6.86
N ALA A 337 -3.08 -4.03 -7.56
CA ALA A 337 -4.48 -4.08 -7.11
C ALA A 337 -5.22 -5.34 -7.59
N HIS A 338 -4.54 -6.24 -8.31
CA HIS A 338 -5.10 -7.53 -8.68
C HIS A 338 -5.18 -8.44 -7.44
N PRO A 339 -6.27 -9.21 -7.24
CA PRO A 339 -6.40 -10.15 -6.12
C PRO A 339 -5.19 -11.06 -5.92
N ASP A 340 -4.67 -11.62 -7.01
CA ASP A 340 -3.51 -12.53 -7.01
C ASP A 340 -2.16 -11.83 -6.69
N ASN A 341 -2.15 -10.52 -6.50
CA ASN A 341 -0.95 -9.71 -6.24
C ASN A 341 -1.04 -8.91 -4.93
N LEU A 342 -2.06 -9.11 -4.09
CA LEU A 342 -2.25 -8.32 -2.87
C LEU A 342 -1.17 -8.59 -1.81
N ASP A 343 -0.62 -9.80 -1.78
CA ASP A 343 0.60 -10.13 -1.02
C ASP A 343 1.79 -9.26 -1.46
N ARG A 344 2.01 -9.11 -2.77
CA ARG A 344 3.06 -8.24 -3.32
C ARG A 344 2.82 -6.76 -3.01
N TRP A 345 1.56 -6.33 -2.98
CA TRP A 345 1.21 -4.98 -2.52
C TRP A 345 1.58 -4.77 -1.04
N LEU A 346 1.25 -5.72 -0.16
CA LEU A 346 1.61 -5.67 1.26
C LEU A 346 3.12 -5.58 1.47
N ASP A 347 3.87 -6.45 0.80
CA ASP A 347 5.33 -6.48 0.86
C ASP A 347 5.91 -5.14 0.41
N ARG A 348 5.44 -4.63 -0.72
CA ARG A 348 5.92 -3.38 -1.28
C ARG A 348 5.64 -2.19 -0.37
N MET A 349 4.42 -2.06 0.13
CA MET A 349 4.07 -0.96 1.04
C MET A 349 4.86 -1.07 2.34
N THR A 350 5.01 -2.28 2.91
CA THR A 350 5.79 -2.50 4.13
C THR A 350 7.23 -2.04 3.95
N ASN A 351 7.90 -2.44 2.86
CA ASN A 351 9.29 -2.10 2.61
C ASN A 351 9.50 -0.61 2.28
N LEU A 352 8.61 0.01 1.49
CA LEU A 352 8.67 1.45 1.21
C LEU A 352 8.60 2.26 2.51
N LEU A 353 7.72 1.87 3.43
CA LEU A 353 7.52 2.56 4.70
C LEU A 353 8.71 2.43 5.66
N GLN A 354 9.56 1.40 5.51
CA GLN A 354 10.81 1.30 6.27
C GLN A 354 11.84 2.38 5.91
N LEU A 355 11.65 3.09 4.79
CA LEU A 355 12.62 4.02 4.23
C LEU A 355 12.18 5.49 4.36
N VAL A 356 10.99 5.74 4.92
CA VAL A 356 10.40 7.08 5.07
C VAL A 356 10.62 7.60 6.50
N PRO A 357 10.89 8.91 6.71
CA PRO A 357 11.09 9.48 8.04
C PRO A 357 9.90 9.29 9.01
N VAL A 358 10.25 9.08 10.29
CA VAL A 358 9.42 8.62 11.42
C VAL A 358 8.04 9.30 11.59
N ASN A 359 7.87 10.55 11.20
CA ASN A 359 6.69 11.37 11.52
C ASN A 359 5.50 11.25 10.54
N ALA A 360 5.65 10.54 9.42
CA ALA A 360 4.59 10.36 8.40
C ALA A 360 4.14 8.89 8.23
N VAL A 361 4.73 7.95 8.97
CA VAL A 361 4.70 6.51 8.65
C VAL A 361 3.69 5.71 9.49
N THR A 362 3.38 6.16 10.71
CA THR A 362 2.56 5.40 11.67
C THR A 362 1.18 5.05 11.13
N ASP A 363 0.59 5.99 10.39
CA ASP A 363 -0.77 5.90 9.86
C ASP A 363 -0.88 4.93 8.69
N VAL A 364 0.17 4.78 7.88
CA VAL A 364 0.15 3.90 6.69
C VAL A 364 0.49 2.46 7.10
N LEU A 365 1.40 2.26 8.06
CA LEU A 365 1.69 0.93 8.61
C LEU A 365 0.46 0.30 9.26
N ASP A 366 -0.34 1.09 10.00
CA ASP A 366 -1.60 0.60 10.58
C ASP A 366 -2.59 0.13 9.51
N VAL A 367 -2.62 0.81 8.36
CA VAL A 367 -3.43 0.41 7.21
C VAL A 367 -2.92 -0.91 6.63
N VAL A 368 -1.63 -1.01 6.35
CA VAL A 368 -1.01 -2.24 5.83
C VAL A 368 -1.32 -3.41 6.74
N LEU A 369 -1.08 -3.27 8.05
CA LEU A 369 -1.37 -4.28 9.06
C LEU A 369 -2.85 -4.67 9.13
N THR A 370 -3.76 -3.71 8.92
CA THR A 370 -5.20 -4.00 8.85
C THR A 370 -5.55 -4.84 7.62
N VAL A 371 -4.94 -4.55 6.47
CA VAL A 371 -5.10 -5.38 5.25
C VAL A 371 -4.49 -6.77 5.45
N VAL A 372 -3.30 -6.87 6.09
CA VAL A 372 -2.69 -8.16 6.46
C VAL A 372 -3.67 -9.03 7.25
N LYS A 373 -4.29 -8.48 8.29
CA LYS A 373 -5.26 -9.23 9.10
C LYS A 373 -6.40 -9.79 8.27
N GLN A 374 -6.93 -8.98 7.35
CA GLN A 374 -8.06 -9.38 6.53
C GLN A 374 -7.67 -10.46 5.51
N LEU A 375 -6.51 -10.31 4.86
CA LEU A 375 -6.01 -11.29 3.89
C LEU A 375 -5.54 -12.59 4.55
N ALA A 376 -5.02 -12.55 5.78
CA ALA A 376 -4.70 -13.74 6.55
C ALA A 376 -5.93 -14.61 6.88
N LEU A 377 -7.15 -14.07 6.71
CA LEU A 377 -8.42 -14.80 6.84
C LEU A 377 -9.00 -15.18 5.47
N GLY A 378 -8.29 -14.92 4.37
CA GLY A 378 -8.76 -15.19 3.02
C GLY A 378 -9.80 -14.19 2.51
N VAL A 379 -10.03 -13.07 3.18
CA VAL A 379 -11.17 -12.20 2.87
C VAL A 379 -10.79 -11.06 1.93
N LEU A 380 -11.31 -11.08 0.70
CA LEU A 380 -11.16 -9.98 -0.26
C LEU A 380 -12.30 -8.95 -0.22
N LYS A 381 -13.49 -9.37 0.24
CA LYS A 381 -14.65 -8.50 0.40
C LYS A 381 -14.33 -7.36 1.37
N GLY A 382 -14.75 -6.13 1.08
CA GLY A 382 -14.36 -4.96 1.88
C GLY A 382 -13.03 -4.32 1.45
N LEU A 383 -12.47 -4.71 0.29
CA LEU A 383 -11.32 -4.08 -0.38
C LEU A 383 -11.71 -3.44 -1.73
N GLU A 384 -12.99 -3.15 -1.95
CA GLU A 384 -13.53 -2.65 -3.22
C GLU A 384 -12.83 -1.36 -3.68
N GLY A 385 -12.40 -0.51 -2.73
CA GLY A 385 -11.63 0.68 -3.00
C GLY A 385 -10.22 0.40 -3.50
N LEU A 386 -9.52 -0.57 -2.90
CA LEU A 386 -8.20 -0.98 -3.38
C LEU A 386 -8.31 -1.63 -4.77
N MET A 387 -9.27 -2.54 -4.93
CA MET A 387 -9.49 -3.30 -6.16
C MET A 387 -10.06 -2.47 -7.32
N SER A 388 -10.58 -1.26 -7.05
CA SER A 388 -11.00 -0.33 -8.11
C SER A 388 -9.83 0.14 -8.99
N MET A 389 -8.58 -0.15 -8.61
CA MET A 389 -7.40 0.14 -9.40
C MET A 389 -6.91 -1.08 -10.21
N ASN A 390 -7.60 -2.22 -10.15
CA ASN A 390 -7.24 -3.40 -10.92
C ASN A 390 -7.44 -3.13 -12.42
N PRO A 391 -6.40 -3.23 -13.27
CA PRO A 391 -6.50 -2.96 -14.72
C PRO A 391 -7.53 -3.86 -15.43
N ALA A 392 -7.77 -5.06 -14.91
CA ALA A 392 -8.76 -6.00 -15.43
C ALA A 392 -10.12 -5.92 -14.70
N GLY A 393 -10.25 -5.07 -13.68
CA GLY A 393 -11.45 -5.00 -12.84
C GLY A 393 -12.59 -4.22 -13.49
N ASP A 394 -13.82 -4.65 -13.23
CA ASP A 394 -15.04 -4.08 -13.82
C ASP A 394 -15.15 -2.56 -13.68
N PHE A 395 -14.71 -1.99 -12.55
CA PHE A 395 -14.76 -0.54 -12.35
C PHE A 395 -13.98 0.22 -13.45
N LEU A 396 -12.76 -0.20 -13.77
CA LEU A 396 -11.99 0.45 -14.84
C LEU A 396 -12.52 0.04 -16.20
N THR A 397 -12.68 -1.25 -16.46
CA THR A 397 -12.93 -1.77 -17.83
C THR A 397 -14.34 -1.48 -18.35
N THR A 398 -15.35 -1.41 -17.48
CA THR A 398 -16.75 -1.27 -17.90
C THR A 398 -17.37 0.09 -17.55
N ARG A 399 -16.81 0.81 -16.58
CA ARG A 399 -17.39 2.08 -16.10
C ARG A 399 -16.54 3.30 -16.41
N LEU A 400 -15.26 3.29 -16.06
CA LEU A 400 -14.44 4.50 -16.13
C LEU A 400 -13.65 4.62 -17.44
N ASN A 401 -13.09 3.53 -17.97
CA ASN A 401 -12.29 3.55 -19.20
C ASN A 401 -13.14 3.26 -20.44
N VAL A 402 -14.29 3.92 -20.50
CA VAL A 402 -15.21 3.91 -21.65
C VAL A 402 -15.47 5.35 -22.10
N PRO A 403 -15.86 5.58 -23.36
CA PRO A 403 -16.13 6.93 -23.84
C PRO A 403 -17.27 7.60 -23.05
N ALA A 404 -17.00 8.79 -22.49
CA ALA A 404 -17.95 9.58 -21.73
C ALA A 404 -17.70 11.08 -21.97
N PRO A 405 -18.76 11.88 -22.25
CA PRO A 405 -18.59 13.31 -22.46
C PRO A 405 -18.37 14.06 -21.13
N HIS A 406 -17.39 14.96 -21.10
CA HIS A 406 -17.21 15.93 -20.03
C HIS A 406 -16.54 17.21 -20.56
N ALA A 407 -16.56 18.28 -19.76
CA ALA A 407 -15.96 19.57 -20.12
C ALA A 407 -14.67 19.91 -19.35
N ALA A 408 -14.28 19.08 -18.37
CA ALA A 408 -13.09 19.31 -17.56
C ALA A 408 -11.78 19.15 -18.37
N VAL A 409 -10.80 20.00 -18.09
CA VAL A 409 -9.43 19.89 -18.63
C VAL A 409 -8.62 18.92 -17.78
N TYR A 410 -8.04 17.90 -18.41
CA TYR A 410 -7.20 16.92 -17.69
C TYR A 410 -5.73 17.28 -17.79
N ARG A 411 -5.00 17.11 -16.69
CA ARG A 411 -3.54 17.23 -16.57
C ARG A 411 -3.00 16.02 -15.85
N ALA A 412 -1.79 15.61 -16.20
CA ALA A 412 -1.16 14.43 -15.64
C ALA A 412 0.29 14.69 -15.25
N VAL A 413 0.70 14.11 -14.12
CA VAL A 413 2.09 14.02 -13.68
C VAL A 413 2.42 12.56 -13.43
N ALA A 414 3.51 12.07 -14.03
CA ALA A 414 3.96 10.68 -13.88
C ALA A 414 5.48 10.63 -13.71
N SER A 415 6.01 9.49 -13.30
CA SER A 415 7.45 9.25 -13.27
C SER A 415 7.78 7.83 -13.71
N ASP A 416 8.99 7.70 -14.22
CA ASP A 416 9.73 6.46 -14.31
C ASP A 416 10.78 6.48 -13.18
N TYR A 417 10.72 5.54 -12.25
CA TYR A 417 11.63 5.47 -11.11
C TYR A 417 12.72 4.44 -11.39
N ASP A 418 13.97 4.91 -11.36
CA ASP A 418 15.15 4.05 -11.28
C ASP A 418 15.91 4.39 -9.97
N PRO A 419 16.14 3.41 -9.07
CA PRO A 419 16.84 3.67 -7.83
C PRO A 419 18.30 4.12 -8.09
N PRO A 420 18.75 5.24 -7.50
CA PRO A 420 20.12 5.67 -7.67
C PRO A 420 21.11 4.66 -7.05
N PRO A 421 22.36 4.57 -7.56
CA PRO A 421 23.37 3.65 -7.02
C PRO A 421 23.56 3.82 -5.50
N GLY A 422 23.44 2.73 -4.76
CA GLY A 422 23.59 2.71 -3.30
C GLY A 422 22.35 3.15 -2.50
N ALA A 423 21.20 3.41 -3.15
CA ALA A 423 19.97 3.70 -2.44
C ALA A 423 19.52 2.48 -1.59
N PRO A 424 18.96 2.68 -0.38
CA PRO A 424 18.37 1.58 0.40
C PRO A 424 17.28 0.81 -0.38
N LEU A 425 16.54 1.53 -1.23
CA LEU A 425 15.51 1.00 -2.13
C LEU A 425 16.08 0.12 -3.27
N LEU A 426 17.37 0.22 -3.55
CA LEU A 426 18.06 -0.59 -4.56
C LEU A 426 18.05 -2.08 -4.17
N ALA A 427 18.02 -2.42 -2.88
CA ALA A 427 17.88 -3.80 -2.42
C ALA A 427 16.48 -4.36 -2.75
N CYS A 428 15.42 -3.58 -2.51
CA CYS A 428 14.04 -3.95 -2.88
C CYS A 428 13.85 -4.07 -4.41
N ALA A 429 14.54 -3.22 -5.18
CA ALA A 429 14.56 -3.32 -6.64
C ALA A 429 15.33 -4.56 -7.14
N ARG A 430 16.50 -4.87 -6.55
CA ARG A 430 17.38 -5.98 -6.93
C ARG A 430 16.86 -7.37 -6.56
N ASP A 431 15.97 -7.48 -5.58
CA ASP A 431 15.36 -8.78 -5.23
C ASP A 431 14.42 -9.33 -6.33
N GLY A 432 14.17 -8.58 -7.41
CA GLY A 432 13.29 -9.03 -8.49
C GLY A 432 11.81 -8.98 -8.12
N LEU A 433 11.45 -8.66 -6.87
CA LEU A 433 10.07 -8.40 -6.44
C LEU A 433 9.47 -7.13 -7.09
N THR A 434 10.32 -6.20 -7.53
CA THR A 434 9.92 -4.96 -8.22
C THR A 434 9.70 -5.21 -9.72
N ASP A 435 10.65 -5.89 -10.37
CA ASP A 435 10.61 -6.26 -11.80
C ASP A 435 9.55 -7.32 -12.14
N LEU A 436 9.12 -8.15 -11.18
CA LEU A 436 8.14 -9.22 -11.45
C LEU A 436 6.69 -8.71 -11.62
N VAL A 437 6.32 -7.56 -11.04
CA VAL A 437 4.92 -7.08 -11.07
C VAL A 437 4.62 -6.24 -12.31
N PHE A 438 5.55 -5.38 -12.72
CA PHE A 438 5.38 -4.49 -13.87
C PHE A 438 6.27 -4.90 -15.06
N GLY A 439 7.09 -5.94 -14.92
CA GLY A 439 8.12 -6.25 -15.91
C GLY A 439 9.16 -5.14 -15.97
N SER A 440 9.72 -4.92 -17.17
CA SER A 440 10.61 -3.80 -17.48
C SER A 440 9.85 -2.51 -17.85
N ALA A 441 8.55 -2.40 -17.51
CA ALA A 441 7.77 -1.22 -17.84
C ALA A 441 8.12 -0.06 -16.90
N PRO A 442 8.30 1.18 -17.42
CA PRO A 442 8.45 2.37 -16.61
C PRO A 442 7.33 2.50 -15.57
N ASN A 443 7.69 2.79 -14.33
CA ASN A 443 6.73 2.92 -13.23
C ASN A 443 7.30 3.74 -12.06
N ASP A 444 6.44 4.23 -11.18
CA ASP A 444 6.81 4.98 -9.98
C ASP A 444 6.91 4.11 -8.71
N LEU A 445 7.12 2.81 -8.89
CA LEU A 445 7.00 1.71 -7.91
C LEU A 445 5.57 1.23 -7.64
N VAL A 446 4.53 1.98 -7.99
CA VAL A 446 3.13 1.62 -7.71
C VAL A 446 2.26 1.64 -8.95
N VAL A 447 2.49 2.56 -9.88
CA VAL A 447 1.69 2.80 -11.08
C VAL A 447 2.61 2.81 -12.30
N PRO A 448 2.29 2.02 -13.35
CA PRO A 448 2.98 2.12 -14.63
C PRO A 448 2.88 3.55 -15.18
N THR A 449 3.99 4.13 -15.65
CA THR A 449 4.09 5.54 -16.07
C THR A 449 3.04 5.89 -17.13
N ASP A 450 2.94 5.07 -18.18
CA ASP A 450 1.96 5.25 -19.26
C ASP A 450 0.52 5.08 -18.75
N GLY A 451 0.32 4.26 -17.72
CA GLY A 451 -0.98 4.05 -17.08
C GLY A 451 -1.56 5.30 -16.43
N VAL A 452 -0.80 6.38 -16.31
CA VAL A 452 -1.26 7.67 -15.79
C VAL A 452 -1.91 8.54 -16.88
N PHE A 453 -1.44 8.50 -18.12
CA PHE A 453 -1.84 9.47 -19.15
C PHE A 453 -2.10 8.91 -20.55
N ALA A 454 -1.63 7.70 -20.87
CA ALA A 454 -1.78 7.12 -22.21
C ALA A 454 -3.25 6.75 -22.52
N ALA A 455 -3.52 6.40 -23.77
CA ALA A 455 -4.85 5.97 -24.21
C ALA A 455 -5.31 4.74 -23.40
N ASN A 456 -6.49 4.82 -22.79
CA ASN A 456 -7.06 3.75 -21.97
C ASN A 456 -8.49 3.36 -22.36
N GLY A 457 -9.12 4.06 -23.32
CA GLY A 457 -10.50 3.83 -23.75
C GLY A 457 -11.48 4.95 -23.40
N ALA A 458 -11.16 5.80 -22.41
CA ALA A 458 -11.95 6.98 -22.08
C ALA A 458 -11.67 8.15 -23.03
N SER A 459 -12.66 9.04 -23.20
CA SER A 459 -12.63 10.14 -24.18
C SER A 459 -11.56 11.20 -23.93
N ALA A 460 -11.09 11.37 -22.68
CA ALA A 460 -10.05 12.32 -22.33
C ALA A 460 -8.62 11.74 -22.33
N PHE A 461 -8.44 10.50 -22.80
CA PHE A 461 -7.15 9.86 -22.91
C PHE A 461 -6.78 9.61 -24.38
N PRO A 462 -5.53 9.86 -24.80
CA PRO A 462 -4.39 10.26 -23.97
C PRO A 462 -4.49 11.71 -23.46
N VAL A 463 -4.04 11.95 -22.23
CA VAL A 463 -3.97 13.29 -21.65
C VAL A 463 -2.85 14.07 -22.36
N GLY A 464 -3.18 15.24 -22.89
CA GLY A 464 -2.22 16.09 -23.61
C GLY A 464 -1.19 16.76 -22.69
N GLU A 465 0.07 16.80 -23.15
CA GLU A 465 1.21 17.47 -22.48
C GLU A 465 1.41 17.04 -21.01
N PRO A 466 1.57 15.73 -20.72
CA PRO A 466 1.83 15.27 -19.35
C PRO A 466 3.23 15.73 -18.88
N GLU A 467 3.34 16.02 -17.58
CA GLU A 467 4.65 16.24 -16.94
C GLU A 467 5.22 14.88 -16.51
N VAL A 468 6.23 14.39 -17.22
CA VAL A 468 6.83 13.07 -16.94
C VAL A 468 8.27 13.25 -16.45
N PHE A 469 8.56 12.67 -15.28
CA PHE A 469 9.91 12.54 -14.75
C PHE A 469 10.59 11.29 -15.34
N ALA A 470 11.84 11.43 -15.75
CA ALA A 470 12.60 10.32 -16.32
C ALA A 470 13.22 9.46 -15.20
N ALA A 471 13.63 8.23 -15.54
CA ALA A 471 14.34 7.29 -14.66
C ALA A 471 15.37 7.97 -13.72
N ALA A 472 16.24 8.81 -14.30
CA ALA A 472 17.32 9.49 -13.58
C ALA A 472 16.86 10.53 -12.55
N ASP A 473 15.61 10.98 -12.60
CA ASP A 473 15.03 11.90 -11.61
C ASP A 473 14.71 11.19 -10.28
N ALA A 474 14.64 9.85 -10.29
CA ALA A 474 14.39 8.99 -9.13
C ALA A 474 13.20 9.47 -8.27
N VAL A 475 12.05 9.71 -8.92
CA VAL A 475 10.81 10.15 -8.26
C VAL A 475 9.91 8.94 -8.04
N ASP A 476 9.81 8.48 -6.79
CA ASP A 476 8.85 7.43 -6.39
C ASP A 476 7.42 7.97 -6.28
N HIS A 477 6.45 7.07 -6.06
CA HIS A 477 5.02 7.34 -5.98
C HIS A 477 4.62 8.47 -5.00
N SER A 478 5.42 8.72 -3.95
CA SER A 478 5.16 9.76 -2.94
C SER A 478 6.09 10.97 -3.07
N GLY A 479 7.12 10.88 -3.90
CA GLY A 479 8.20 11.86 -4.05
C GLY A 479 7.92 13.05 -4.97
N TYR A 480 6.69 13.21 -5.47
CA TYR A 480 6.33 14.25 -6.45
C TYR A 480 6.28 15.66 -5.87
N TRP A 481 5.72 15.83 -4.66
CA TRP A 481 5.28 17.15 -4.17
C TRP A 481 6.41 18.14 -3.89
N ALA A 482 7.59 17.63 -3.51
CA ALA A 482 8.76 18.45 -3.25
C ALA A 482 9.49 18.89 -4.55
N ARG A 483 9.06 18.40 -5.73
CA ARG A 483 9.78 18.65 -6.99
C ARG A 483 9.41 20.01 -7.58
N PRO A 484 10.39 20.89 -7.87
CA PRO A 484 10.11 22.21 -8.46
C PRO A 484 9.34 22.16 -9.79
N ARG A 485 9.53 21.12 -10.60
CA ARG A 485 8.80 20.90 -11.85
C ARG A 485 7.30 20.70 -11.60
N VAL A 486 6.91 19.94 -10.56
CA VAL A 486 5.50 19.78 -10.18
C VAL A 486 4.91 21.11 -9.75
N VAL A 487 5.59 21.83 -8.86
CA VAL A 487 5.12 23.14 -8.38
C VAL A 487 4.93 24.13 -9.54
N THR A 488 5.89 24.19 -10.48
CA THR A 488 5.79 25.02 -11.69
C THR A 488 4.62 24.61 -12.58
N ALA A 489 4.38 23.31 -12.75
CA ALA A 489 3.26 22.80 -13.54
C ALA A 489 1.91 23.15 -12.90
N LEU A 490 1.79 23.01 -11.57
CA LEU A 490 0.62 23.45 -10.82
C LEU A 490 0.39 24.95 -10.97
N ASP A 491 1.46 25.76 -10.89
CA ASP A 491 1.40 27.21 -11.08
C ASP A 491 0.85 27.59 -12.47
N ARG A 492 1.11 26.78 -13.51
CA ARG A 492 0.60 26.98 -14.86
C ARG A 492 -0.84 26.48 -15.04
N TRP A 493 -1.19 25.35 -14.44
CA TRP A 493 -2.47 24.67 -14.70
C TRP A 493 -3.61 25.13 -13.81
N LEU A 494 -3.33 25.55 -12.59
CA LEU A 494 -4.31 25.92 -11.57
C LEU A 494 -4.39 27.44 -11.46
N THR A 495 -5.20 28.08 -12.31
CA THR A 495 -5.16 29.55 -12.50
C THR A 495 -6.01 30.35 -11.51
N GLY A 496 -6.80 29.69 -10.66
CA GLY A 496 -7.74 30.37 -9.75
C GLY A 496 -9.05 30.74 -10.40
#